data_AF-A0A433RPX6-F1
#
_entry.id   AF-A0A433RPX6-F1
#
_cell.length_a   1.000
_cell.length_b   1.000
_cell.length_c   1.000
_cell.angle_alpha   90.00
_cell.angle_beta   90.00
_cell.angle_gamma   90.00
#
_symmetry.space_group_name_H-M   'P 1'
#
loop_
_entity.id
_entity.type
_entity.pdbx_description
1 polymer ?
#
loop_
_entity_poly.entity_id
_entity_poly.type
_entity_poly.pdbx_seq_one_letter_code
_entity_poly.pdbx_strand_id
1 'polypeptide(L)'
;MMTLALASALTFSTLTVDAASYKLSSNKLVNAQTGKTAKGYITYNKKLYKNGKIFSGIYSDKLYKNGKVDKKNYYVTGSTLYKNGRIVYSLVLYNGVLYNSSMRAVGKIVYDNKLYVNGKIKEGIVLSSNKQLYENGVLKKGFAIYKNRIYFDGLLYGDTVVFNSQLFIEGDLAEGLKVYDDHLFLDGKLAPGYMLYNPTGDPENFEAEVLYYKGFIVKGEFVYEGMTYIDGKIVLP
;
A
#
# COMPACT_ATOMS: atom_id res chain seq x y z
N MET A 1 -32.51 -35.72 -44.44
CA MET A 1 -32.65 -35.91 -42.98
C MET A 1 -31.27 -35.84 -42.37
N MET A 2 -31.01 -34.81 -41.57
CA MET A 2 -29.71 -34.57 -40.93
C MET A 2 -29.92 -34.72 -39.43
N THR A 3 -29.40 -35.80 -38.86
CA THR A 3 -29.58 -36.16 -37.46
C THR A 3 -28.63 -35.31 -36.60
N LEU A 4 -29.19 -34.37 -35.85
CA LEU A 4 -28.46 -33.57 -34.86
C LEU A 4 -28.26 -34.44 -33.60
N ALA A 5 -27.01 -34.78 -33.29
CA ALA A 5 -26.65 -35.46 -32.06
C ALA A 5 -26.74 -34.49 -30.87
N LEU A 6 -27.62 -34.78 -29.91
CA LEU A 6 -27.62 -34.11 -28.60
C LEU A 6 -26.36 -34.52 -27.83
N ALA A 7 -25.49 -33.56 -27.55
CA ALA A 7 -24.43 -33.71 -26.56
C ALA A 7 -25.05 -33.69 -25.15
N SER A 8 -25.01 -34.82 -24.45
CA SER A 8 -25.43 -34.91 -23.05
C SER A 8 -24.35 -34.31 -22.14
N ALA A 9 -24.75 -33.30 -21.36
CA ALA A 9 -23.91 -32.71 -20.32
C ALA A 9 -23.68 -33.72 -19.19
N LEU A 10 -22.42 -34.10 -18.96
CA LEU A 10 -22.00 -34.88 -17.80
C LEU A 10 -22.15 -34.01 -16.54
N THR A 11 -23.20 -34.26 -15.76
CA THR A 11 -23.34 -33.72 -14.41
C THR A 11 -22.53 -34.59 -13.45
N PHE A 12 -21.50 -34.01 -12.82
CA PHE A 12 -20.80 -34.67 -11.71
C PHE A 12 -21.66 -34.60 -10.47
N SER A 13 -22.51 -35.59 -10.28
CA SER A 13 -23.22 -35.81 -9.03
C SER A 13 -22.23 -36.26 -7.96
N THR A 14 -22.18 -35.53 -6.83
CA THR A 14 -21.50 -36.00 -5.63
C THR A 14 -22.32 -37.17 -5.07
N LEU A 15 -21.91 -38.40 -5.37
CA LEU A 15 -22.54 -39.59 -4.81
C LEU A 15 -22.43 -39.56 -3.28
N THR A 16 -23.53 -39.30 -2.61
CA THR A 16 -23.71 -39.67 -1.20
C THR A 16 -23.84 -41.19 -1.16
N VAL A 17 -22.72 -41.89 -1.01
CA VAL A 17 -22.72 -43.36 -0.95
C VAL A 17 -23.20 -43.79 0.43
N ASP A 18 -24.23 -44.64 0.42
CA ASP A 18 -24.90 -45.19 1.59
C ASP A 18 -23.91 -45.92 2.52
N ALA A 19 -24.13 -45.81 3.83
CA ALA A 19 -23.22 -46.27 4.89
C ALA A 19 -22.97 -47.78 4.86
N ALA A 20 -23.78 -48.56 4.13
CA ALA A 20 -23.66 -50.01 3.95
C ALA A 20 -22.53 -50.46 3.01
N SER A 21 -21.93 -49.54 2.23
CA SER A 21 -20.97 -49.88 1.18
C SER A 21 -19.50 -49.96 1.64
N TYR A 22 -19.18 -49.43 2.83
CA TYR A 22 -17.81 -49.36 3.34
C TYR A 22 -17.71 -49.79 4.81
N LYS A 23 -16.58 -50.38 5.18
CA LYS A 23 -16.25 -50.75 6.56
C LYS A 23 -14.78 -50.44 6.86
N LEU A 24 -14.44 -50.36 8.14
CA LEU A 24 -13.05 -50.33 8.59
C LEU A 24 -12.52 -51.76 8.70
N SER A 25 -11.37 -52.01 8.08
CA SER A 25 -10.59 -53.25 8.21
C SER A 25 -9.14 -52.87 8.44
N SER A 26 -8.56 -53.28 9.56
CA SER A 26 -7.17 -52.97 9.95
C SER A 26 -6.82 -51.47 9.81
N ASN A 27 -7.66 -50.59 10.36
CA ASN A 27 -7.56 -49.13 10.29
C ASN A 27 -7.61 -48.52 8.87
N LYS A 28 -8.02 -49.30 7.86
CA LYS A 28 -8.25 -48.83 6.50
C LYS A 28 -9.73 -48.90 6.14
N LEU A 29 -10.23 -47.90 5.43
CA LEU A 29 -11.55 -47.93 4.82
C LEU A 29 -11.51 -48.80 3.57
N VAL A 30 -12.32 -49.85 3.56
CA VAL A 30 -12.45 -50.83 2.47
C VAL A 30 -13.91 -50.93 2.04
N ASN A 31 -14.15 -51.28 0.78
CA ASN A 31 -15.47 -51.62 0.30
C ASN A 31 -15.95 -52.89 1.03
N ALA A 32 -17.16 -52.85 1.59
CA ALA A 32 -17.67 -53.87 2.49
C ALA A 32 -17.87 -55.24 1.80
N GLN A 33 -18.25 -55.22 0.52
CA GLN A 33 -18.51 -56.42 -0.29
C GLN A 33 -17.23 -57.05 -0.82
N THR A 34 -16.34 -56.25 -1.40
CA THR A 34 -15.14 -56.76 -2.11
C THR A 34 -13.90 -56.84 -1.23
N GLY A 35 -13.90 -56.20 -0.05
CA GLY A 35 -12.72 -56.07 0.81
C GLY A 35 -11.61 -55.18 0.23
N LYS A 36 -11.77 -54.66 -0.99
CA LYS A 36 -10.78 -53.80 -1.65
C LYS A 36 -10.73 -52.43 -1.00
N THR A 37 -9.53 -51.85 -0.91
CA THR A 37 -9.31 -50.49 -0.39
C THR A 37 -10.19 -49.48 -1.12
N ALA A 38 -10.88 -48.63 -0.37
CA ALA A 38 -11.65 -47.52 -0.91
C ALA A 38 -10.73 -46.59 -1.72
N LYS A 39 -11.07 -46.29 -2.97
CA LYS A 39 -10.31 -45.37 -3.82
C LYS A 39 -10.90 -43.96 -3.76
N GLY A 40 -10.04 -42.93 -3.85
CA GLY A 40 -10.48 -41.54 -3.85
C GLY A 40 -10.84 -41.02 -2.46
N TYR A 41 -11.63 -39.94 -2.42
CA TYR A 41 -12.09 -39.30 -1.20
C TYR A 41 -13.46 -39.84 -0.78
N ILE A 42 -13.58 -40.38 0.43
CA ILE A 42 -14.85 -40.93 0.95
C ILE A 42 -15.07 -40.43 2.37
N THR A 43 -16.28 -39.97 2.65
CA THR A 43 -16.71 -39.64 4.01
C THR A 43 -17.38 -40.84 4.63
N TYR A 44 -16.82 -41.35 5.72
CA TYR A 44 -17.38 -42.46 6.49
C TYR A 44 -17.38 -42.09 7.97
N ASN A 45 -18.52 -42.26 8.65
CA ASN A 45 -18.69 -41.90 10.06
C ASN A 45 -18.15 -40.50 10.42
N LYS A 46 -18.56 -39.48 9.62
CA LYS A 46 -18.15 -38.07 9.78
C LYS A 46 -16.64 -37.82 9.70
N LYS A 47 -15.86 -38.77 9.16
CA LYS A 47 -14.42 -38.64 8.88
C LYS A 47 -14.17 -38.80 7.39
N LEU A 48 -13.34 -37.92 6.84
CA LEU A 48 -12.86 -38.02 5.47
C LEU A 48 -11.66 -38.97 5.39
N TYR A 49 -11.69 -39.85 4.41
CA TYR A 49 -10.63 -40.79 4.06
C TYR A 49 -10.17 -40.52 2.63
N LYS A 50 -8.88 -40.76 2.36
CA LYS A 50 -8.31 -40.80 1.01
C LYS A 50 -7.59 -42.12 0.81
N ASN A 51 -7.97 -42.88 -0.21
CA ASN A 51 -7.34 -44.17 -0.54
C ASN A 51 -7.28 -45.12 0.68
N GLY A 52 -8.40 -45.21 1.41
CA GLY A 52 -8.55 -46.04 2.59
C GLY A 52 -7.92 -45.50 3.88
N LYS A 53 -7.10 -44.44 3.85
CA LYS A 53 -6.48 -43.86 5.06
C LYS A 53 -7.22 -42.62 5.52
N ILE A 54 -7.23 -42.36 6.83
CA ILE A 54 -7.80 -41.12 7.37
C ILE A 54 -7.08 -39.91 6.76
N PHE A 55 -7.84 -38.94 6.25
CA PHE A 55 -7.27 -37.83 5.50
C PHE A 55 -6.92 -36.64 6.41
N SER A 56 -5.74 -36.06 6.18
CA SER A 56 -5.34 -34.75 6.68
C SER A 56 -4.79 -33.95 5.50
N GLY A 57 -5.23 -32.70 5.34
CA GLY A 57 -4.90 -31.87 4.19
C GLY A 57 -6.11 -31.10 3.66
N ILE A 58 -5.98 -30.53 2.47
CA ILE A 58 -7.01 -29.68 1.86
C ILE A 58 -7.85 -30.53 0.89
N TYR A 59 -9.17 -30.45 1.02
CA TYR A 59 -10.12 -31.04 0.08
C TYR A 59 -11.39 -30.20 0.01
N SER A 60 -11.83 -29.81 -1.19
CA SER A 60 -13.04 -29.00 -1.40
C SER A 60 -13.06 -27.76 -0.49
N ASP A 61 -11.98 -26.97 -0.56
CA ASP A 61 -11.74 -25.73 0.20
C ASP A 61 -11.82 -25.84 1.73
N LYS A 62 -11.77 -27.07 2.24
CA LYS A 62 -11.77 -27.38 3.67
C LYS A 62 -10.44 -27.99 4.07
N LEU A 63 -9.88 -27.49 5.17
CA LEU A 63 -8.74 -28.08 5.84
C LEU A 63 -9.24 -29.19 6.77
N TYR A 64 -8.79 -30.42 6.53
CA TYR A 64 -9.07 -31.57 7.37
C TYR A 64 -7.85 -31.93 8.22
N LYS A 65 -8.10 -32.26 9.49
CA LYS A 65 -7.13 -32.86 10.41
C LYS A 65 -7.75 -34.10 11.02
N ASN A 66 -7.10 -35.25 10.84
CA ASN A 66 -7.59 -36.55 11.31
C ASN A 66 -9.04 -36.82 10.82
N GLY A 67 -9.29 -36.55 9.54
CA GLY A 67 -10.57 -36.78 8.87
C GLY A 67 -11.68 -35.78 9.21
N LYS A 68 -11.48 -34.85 10.14
CA LYS A 68 -12.47 -33.83 10.51
C LYS A 68 -12.04 -32.45 10.03
N VAL A 69 -13.00 -31.59 9.70
CA VAL A 69 -12.71 -30.18 9.39
C VAL A 69 -12.07 -29.53 10.61
N ASP A 70 -10.93 -28.87 10.44
CA ASP A 70 -10.22 -28.17 11.50
C ASP A 70 -10.97 -26.88 11.88
N LYS A 71 -11.62 -26.85 13.04
CA LYS A 71 -12.47 -25.73 13.47
C LYS A 71 -11.72 -24.63 14.24
N LYS A 72 -10.39 -24.55 14.13
CA LYS A 72 -9.64 -23.40 14.66
C LYS A 72 -10.15 -22.07 14.08
N ASN A 73 -10.16 -21.02 14.90
CA ASN A 73 -10.64 -19.69 14.47
C ASN A 73 -9.87 -19.21 13.25
N TYR A 74 -8.55 -19.01 13.36
CA TYR A 74 -7.67 -18.73 12.23
C TYR A 74 -6.43 -19.62 12.26
N TYR A 75 -5.96 -20.03 11.09
CA TYR A 75 -4.72 -20.78 10.93
C TYR A 75 -4.17 -20.61 9.51
N VAL A 76 -2.84 -20.58 9.37
CA VAL A 76 -2.15 -20.46 8.09
C VAL A 76 -1.44 -21.78 7.81
N THR A 77 -1.64 -22.33 6.61
CA THR A 77 -0.89 -23.49 6.11
C THR A 77 -0.39 -23.19 4.71
N GLY A 78 0.92 -23.41 4.49
CA GLY A 78 1.57 -22.87 3.29
C GLY A 78 1.40 -21.35 3.24
N SER A 79 0.74 -20.85 2.18
CA SER A 79 0.44 -19.43 1.97
C SER A 79 -1.04 -19.07 2.16
N THR A 80 -1.87 -20.02 2.61
CA THR A 80 -3.33 -19.89 2.67
C THR A 80 -3.82 -19.76 4.11
N LEU A 81 -4.58 -18.70 4.39
CA LEU A 81 -5.30 -18.45 5.63
C LEU A 81 -6.67 -19.13 5.61
N TYR A 82 -6.93 -19.93 6.64
CA TYR A 82 -8.21 -20.57 6.89
C TYR A 82 -8.90 -19.93 8.09
N LYS A 83 -10.23 -19.86 8.04
CA LYS A 83 -11.10 -19.55 9.19
C LYS A 83 -12.08 -20.69 9.42
N ASN A 84 -12.10 -21.26 10.62
CA ASN A 84 -12.96 -22.42 10.95
C ASN A 84 -12.84 -23.55 9.92
N GLY A 85 -11.62 -23.77 9.42
CA GLY A 85 -11.29 -24.83 8.47
C GLY A 85 -11.73 -24.57 7.04
N ARG A 86 -12.18 -23.36 6.71
CA ARG A 86 -12.54 -22.94 5.35
C ARG A 86 -11.63 -21.83 4.87
N ILE A 87 -11.43 -21.75 3.55
CA ILE A 87 -10.72 -20.62 2.92
C ILE A 87 -11.44 -19.31 3.27
N VAL A 88 -10.65 -18.27 3.53
CA VAL A 88 -11.14 -16.90 3.76
C VAL A 88 -11.26 -16.17 2.42
N TYR A 89 -12.40 -15.56 2.11
CA TYR A 89 -12.61 -14.79 0.86
C TYR A 89 -12.68 -13.27 1.09
N SER A 90 -12.45 -12.82 2.31
CA SER A 90 -12.45 -11.40 2.68
C SER A 90 -11.05 -10.91 3.02
N LEU A 91 -10.93 -9.59 3.17
CA LEU A 91 -9.74 -8.98 3.74
C LEU A 91 -9.70 -9.23 5.26
N VAL A 92 -8.59 -9.75 5.79
CA VAL A 92 -8.43 -10.10 7.21
C VAL A 92 -7.02 -9.81 7.69
N LEU A 93 -6.89 -9.16 8.84
CA LEU A 93 -5.63 -9.06 9.57
C LEU A 93 -5.47 -10.25 10.52
N TYR A 94 -4.37 -10.99 10.38
CA TYR A 94 -4.04 -12.09 11.27
C TYR A 94 -2.54 -12.09 11.57
N ASN A 95 -2.18 -12.06 12.86
CA ASN A 95 -0.79 -11.99 13.34
C ASN A 95 0.06 -10.91 12.63
N GLY A 96 -0.50 -9.72 12.46
CA GLY A 96 0.18 -8.58 11.82
C GLY A 96 0.31 -8.68 10.30
N VAL A 97 -0.23 -9.72 9.67
CA VAL A 97 -0.25 -9.89 8.21
C VAL A 97 -1.68 -9.71 7.69
N LEU A 98 -1.84 -8.82 6.72
CA LEU A 98 -3.09 -8.62 6.01
C LEU A 98 -3.20 -9.65 4.88
N TYR A 99 -4.31 -10.37 4.86
CA TYR A 99 -4.65 -11.37 3.86
C TYR A 99 -5.82 -10.87 3.02
N ASN A 100 -5.72 -11.01 1.69
CA ASN A 100 -6.80 -10.81 0.74
C ASN A 100 -7.17 -12.15 0.11
N SER A 101 -8.42 -12.59 0.28
CA SER A 101 -8.90 -13.88 -0.22
C SER A 101 -7.97 -15.04 0.13
N SER A 102 -7.65 -15.17 1.43
CA SER A 102 -6.79 -16.19 2.06
C SER A 102 -5.30 -16.11 1.74
N MET A 103 -4.90 -15.36 0.73
CA MET A 103 -3.49 -15.15 0.40
C MET A 103 -2.98 -13.88 1.06
N ARG A 104 -1.67 -13.79 1.31
CA ARG A 104 -1.07 -12.52 1.76
C ARG A 104 -1.42 -11.42 0.75
N ALA A 105 -1.94 -10.30 1.25
CA ALA A 105 -2.29 -9.17 0.41
C ALA A 105 -1.06 -8.66 -0.38
N VAL A 106 -1.29 -8.20 -1.61
CA VAL A 106 -0.26 -7.66 -2.50
C VAL A 106 -0.62 -6.22 -2.85
N GLY A 107 0.39 -5.38 -3.07
CA GLY A 107 0.20 -3.97 -3.37
C GLY A 107 -0.06 -3.14 -2.12
N LYS A 108 -0.67 -1.97 -2.30
CA LYS A 108 -0.97 -1.00 -1.23
C LYS A 108 -2.44 -1.06 -0.89
N ILE A 109 -2.76 -1.40 0.37
CA ILE A 109 -4.14 -1.52 0.85
C ILE A 109 -4.28 -0.75 2.16
N VAL A 110 -5.28 0.11 2.25
CA VAL A 110 -5.69 0.72 3.51
C VAL A 110 -6.72 -0.20 4.17
N TYR A 111 -6.44 -0.63 5.38
CA TYR A 111 -7.32 -1.48 6.19
C TYR A 111 -7.29 -0.97 7.62
N ASP A 112 -8.47 -0.71 8.20
CA ASP A 112 -8.61 -0.19 9.56
C ASP A 112 -7.73 1.05 9.81
N ASN A 113 -7.84 2.03 8.90
CA ASN A 113 -7.06 3.28 8.88
C ASN A 113 -5.53 3.11 8.84
N LYS A 114 -5.04 1.90 8.54
CA LYS A 114 -3.63 1.60 8.41
C LYS A 114 -3.27 1.19 6.99
N LEU A 115 -2.16 1.70 6.47
CA LEU A 115 -1.62 1.32 5.17
C LEU A 115 -0.72 0.09 5.29
N TYR A 116 -1.10 -0.96 4.59
CA TYR A 116 -0.33 -2.18 4.40
C TYR A 116 0.25 -2.19 3.00
N VAL A 117 1.52 -2.60 2.91
CA VAL A 117 2.22 -2.87 1.65
C VAL A 117 2.64 -4.32 1.62
N ASN A 118 2.16 -5.08 0.63
CA ASN A 118 2.43 -6.51 0.50
C ASN A 118 2.09 -7.31 1.77
N GLY A 119 0.98 -6.93 2.41
CA GLY A 119 0.42 -7.62 3.57
C GLY A 119 1.05 -7.22 4.90
N LYS A 120 2.03 -6.33 4.96
CA LYS A 120 2.61 -5.83 6.22
C LYS A 120 2.36 -4.33 6.37
N ILE A 121 2.24 -3.85 7.60
CA ILE A 121 2.21 -2.41 7.87
C ILE A 121 3.48 -1.78 7.30
N LYS A 122 3.35 -0.65 6.61
CA LYS A 122 4.48 -0.02 5.95
C LYS A 122 5.19 0.95 6.89
N GLU A 123 6.44 0.65 7.22
CA GLU A 123 7.34 1.58 7.91
C GLU A 123 7.85 2.68 6.97
N GLY A 124 8.09 3.86 7.55
CA GLY A 124 8.52 5.07 6.86
C GLY A 124 7.38 5.78 6.12
N ILE A 125 7.76 6.76 5.31
CA ILE A 125 6.83 7.63 4.57
C ILE A 125 6.55 7.05 3.18
N VAL A 126 5.27 6.95 2.80
CA VAL A 126 4.84 6.47 1.48
C VAL A 126 3.47 7.01 1.09
N LEU A 127 3.20 7.09 -0.21
CA LEU A 127 1.86 7.33 -0.74
C LEU A 127 1.03 6.04 -0.83
N SER A 128 -0.24 6.10 -0.44
CA SER A 128 -1.25 5.09 -0.75
C SER A 128 -1.58 5.06 -2.26
N SER A 129 -2.41 4.11 -2.70
CA SER A 129 -2.90 4.08 -4.08
C SER A 129 -3.70 5.33 -4.47
N ASN A 130 -4.35 5.97 -3.50
CA ASN A 130 -5.12 7.20 -3.69
C ASN A 130 -4.29 8.47 -3.45
N LYS A 131 -2.95 8.36 -3.53
CA LYS A 131 -2.00 9.48 -3.35
C LYS A 131 -2.09 10.19 -2.00
N GLN A 132 -2.60 9.52 -0.97
CA GLN A 132 -2.53 10.04 0.40
C GLN A 132 -1.21 9.64 1.06
N LEU A 133 -0.58 10.55 1.80
CA LEU A 133 0.69 10.31 2.48
C LEU A 133 0.47 9.63 3.83
N TYR A 134 1.16 8.51 4.03
CA TYR A 134 1.19 7.76 5.28
C TYR A 134 2.61 7.72 5.83
N GLU A 135 2.74 7.72 7.15
CA GLU A 135 3.99 7.50 7.87
C GLU A 135 3.79 6.35 8.86
N ASN A 136 4.67 5.34 8.80
CA ASN A 136 4.59 4.15 9.65
C ASN A 136 3.20 3.47 9.60
N GLY A 137 2.59 3.51 8.41
CA GLY A 137 1.30 2.90 8.14
C GLY A 137 0.12 3.73 8.62
N VAL A 138 0.28 4.91 9.19
CA VAL A 138 -0.82 5.79 9.63
C VAL A 138 -0.89 7.01 8.73
N LEU A 139 -2.09 7.53 8.45
CA LEU A 139 -2.26 8.75 7.66
C LEU A 139 -1.46 9.89 8.31
N LYS A 140 -0.55 10.52 7.57
CA LYS A 140 0.33 11.54 8.12
C LYS A 140 -0.50 12.77 8.51
N LYS A 141 -0.35 13.24 9.76
CA LYS A 141 -0.97 14.47 10.26
C LYS A 141 0.01 15.63 10.28
N GLY A 142 -0.49 16.84 10.04
CA GLY A 142 0.30 18.06 9.88
C GLY A 142 1.14 18.07 8.60
N PHE A 143 2.05 19.03 8.50
CA PHE A 143 2.95 19.15 7.36
C PHE A 143 3.96 18.00 7.27
N ALA A 144 4.29 17.62 6.05
CA ALA A 144 5.37 16.68 5.73
C ALA A 144 5.87 16.90 4.29
N ILE A 145 7.18 16.70 4.09
CA ILE A 145 7.79 16.73 2.76
C ILE A 145 8.01 15.28 2.31
N TYR A 146 7.61 14.97 1.08
CA TYR A 146 7.87 13.69 0.44
C TYR A 146 8.16 13.87 -1.04
N LYS A 147 9.38 13.50 -1.47
CA LYS A 147 9.84 13.62 -2.86
C LYS A 147 9.67 15.04 -3.41
N ASN A 148 10.20 16.04 -2.70
CA ASN A 148 10.11 17.46 -3.05
C ASN A 148 8.67 18.00 -3.18
N ARG A 149 7.70 17.34 -2.56
CA ARG A 149 6.33 17.83 -2.48
C ARG A 149 5.91 17.98 -1.02
N ILE A 150 5.10 18.99 -0.74
CA ILE A 150 4.57 19.23 0.60
C ILE A 150 3.13 18.71 0.72
N TYR A 151 2.87 18.05 1.83
CA TYR A 151 1.58 17.49 2.17
C TYR A 151 1.12 18.05 3.51
N PHE A 152 -0.19 18.21 3.67
CA PHE A 152 -0.84 18.53 4.94
C PHE A 152 -1.93 17.50 5.19
N ASP A 153 -1.92 16.88 6.38
CA ASP A 153 -2.92 15.87 6.75
C ASP A 153 -3.06 14.71 5.75
N GLY A 154 -1.95 14.40 5.09
CA GLY A 154 -1.82 13.31 4.15
C GLY A 154 -2.26 13.67 2.72
N LEU A 155 -2.70 14.90 2.47
CA LEU A 155 -3.08 15.38 1.14
C LEU A 155 -2.01 16.32 0.60
N LEU A 156 -1.86 16.37 -0.73
CA LEU A 156 -0.99 17.36 -1.36
C LEU A 156 -1.49 18.75 -0.98
N TYR A 157 -0.60 19.59 -0.45
CA TYR A 157 -0.96 20.93 -0.03
C TYR A 157 -1.02 21.85 -1.25
N GLY A 158 -2.14 22.56 -1.45
CA GLY A 158 -2.41 23.29 -2.70
C GLY A 158 -1.95 24.75 -2.69
N ASP A 159 -1.64 25.32 -1.53
CA ASP A 159 -1.27 26.74 -1.43
C ASP A 159 0.26 26.93 -1.43
N THR A 160 0.68 28.17 -1.63
CA THR A 160 2.08 28.57 -1.42
C THR A 160 2.39 28.57 0.08
N VAL A 161 3.51 27.97 0.47
CA VAL A 161 3.94 27.90 1.87
C VAL A 161 5.45 27.80 1.99
N VAL A 162 6.00 28.42 3.04
CA VAL A 162 7.37 28.16 3.48
C VAL A 162 7.34 27.18 4.63
N PHE A 163 8.03 26.05 4.48
CA PHE A 163 8.15 25.03 5.52
C PHE A 163 9.58 24.50 5.57
N ASN A 164 10.17 24.46 6.77
CA ASN A 164 11.58 24.11 6.97
C ASN A 164 12.54 24.90 6.05
N SER A 165 12.32 26.22 5.94
CA SER A 165 13.08 27.12 5.08
C SER A 165 13.07 26.77 3.59
N GLN A 166 12.04 26.03 3.15
CA GLN A 166 11.81 25.71 1.76
C GLN A 166 10.47 26.29 1.29
N LEU A 167 10.48 26.94 0.13
CA LEU A 167 9.29 27.48 -0.53
C LEU A 167 8.66 26.40 -1.41
N PHE A 168 7.39 26.13 -1.18
CA PHE A 168 6.56 25.28 -2.02
C PHE A 168 5.44 26.10 -2.64
N ILE A 169 5.11 25.82 -3.89
CA ILE A 169 4.02 26.45 -4.66
C ILE A 169 3.16 25.30 -5.20
N GLU A 170 1.87 25.32 -4.90
CA GLU A 170 0.92 24.27 -5.33
C GLU A 170 1.36 22.83 -4.96
N GLY A 171 2.08 22.74 -3.85
CA GLY A 171 2.56 21.48 -3.30
C GLY A 171 3.90 21.02 -3.85
N ASP A 172 4.45 21.66 -4.88
CA ASP A 172 5.76 21.34 -5.45
C ASP A 172 6.83 22.30 -4.92
N LEU A 173 8.05 21.79 -4.72
CA LEU A 173 9.19 22.64 -4.35
C LEU A 173 9.39 23.68 -5.46
N ALA A 174 9.43 24.97 -5.09
CA ALA A 174 9.53 26.03 -6.07
C ALA A 174 10.83 25.89 -6.90
N GLU A 175 10.78 26.27 -8.17
CA GLU A 175 11.93 26.23 -9.07
C GLU A 175 12.36 27.66 -9.45
N GLY A 176 13.66 27.85 -9.70
CA GLY A 176 14.25 29.12 -10.07
C GLY A 176 14.25 30.15 -8.94
N LEU A 177 14.43 31.42 -9.31
CA LEU A 177 14.39 32.55 -8.38
C LEU A 177 12.94 32.97 -8.10
N LYS A 178 12.57 33.02 -6.83
CA LYS A 178 11.25 33.44 -6.36
C LYS A 178 11.38 34.31 -5.12
N VAL A 179 10.68 35.45 -5.10
CA VAL A 179 10.48 36.22 -3.88
C VAL A 179 9.14 35.84 -3.26
N TYR A 180 9.14 35.55 -1.97
CA TYR A 180 7.93 35.28 -1.20
C TYR A 180 8.13 35.78 0.23
N ASP A 181 7.19 36.61 0.72
CA ASP A 181 7.23 37.20 2.06
C ASP A 181 8.58 37.87 2.37
N ASP A 182 9.06 38.73 1.46
CA ASP A 182 10.36 39.44 1.53
C ASP A 182 11.62 38.55 1.59
N HIS A 183 11.49 37.25 1.27
CA HIS A 183 12.63 36.35 1.17
C HIS A 183 12.84 35.91 -0.29
N LEU A 184 14.11 35.90 -0.72
CA LEU A 184 14.52 35.35 -2.00
C LEU A 184 14.86 33.86 -1.85
N PHE A 185 14.21 33.05 -2.66
CA PHE A 185 14.45 31.62 -2.79
C PHE A 185 15.08 31.31 -4.15
N LEU A 186 16.00 30.36 -4.18
CA LEU A 186 16.55 29.71 -5.37
C LEU A 186 16.26 28.21 -5.28
N ASP A 187 15.51 27.69 -6.25
CA ASP A 187 15.08 26.28 -6.29
C ASP A 187 14.43 25.83 -4.98
N GLY A 188 13.56 26.71 -4.48
CA GLY A 188 12.72 26.49 -3.32
C GLY A 188 13.49 26.47 -2.01
N LYS A 189 14.76 26.87 -1.97
CA LYS A 189 15.54 27.09 -0.74
C LYS A 189 15.90 28.56 -0.63
N LEU A 190 16.14 29.08 0.57
CA LEU A 190 16.69 30.43 0.72
C LEU A 190 17.93 30.60 -0.17
N ALA A 191 17.95 31.67 -0.95
CA ALA A 191 19.03 31.99 -1.87
C ALA A 191 20.38 32.01 -1.13
N PRO A 192 21.45 31.44 -1.70
CA PRO A 192 22.76 31.44 -1.05
C PRO A 192 23.48 32.79 -1.23
N GLY A 193 24.29 33.18 -0.25
CA GLY A 193 25.21 34.32 -0.41
C GLY A 193 24.51 35.64 -0.75
N TYR A 194 25.23 36.55 -1.42
CA TYR A 194 24.64 37.77 -1.96
C TYR A 194 24.02 37.50 -3.33
N MET A 195 22.81 38.02 -3.54
CA MET A 195 22.12 37.92 -4.84
C MET A 195 21.34 39.20 -5.13
N LEU A 196 21.44 39.68 -6.37
CA LEU A 196 20.56 40.72 -6.90
C LEU A 196 19.34 40.06 -7.53
N TYR A 197 18.17 40.61 -7.23
CA TYR A 197 16.92 40.20 -7.86
C TYR A 197 16.22 41.41 -8.44
N ASN A 198 15.97 41.36 -9.75
CA ASN A 198 15.17 42.35 -10.46
C ASN A 198 13.79 41.75 -10.77
N PRO A 199 12.70 42.22 -10.12
CA PRO A 199 11.37 41.69 -10.33
C PRO A 199 10.82 42.00 -11.74
N THR A 200 11.38 42.99 -12.44
CA THR A 200 10.91 43.39 -13.77
C THR A 200 11.43 42.47 -14.88
N GLY A 201 12.55 41.78 -14.62
CA GLY A 201 13.28 41.01 -15.64
C GLY A 201 13.96 41.86 -16.70
N ASP A 202 13.83 43.18 -16.64
CA ASP A 202 14.51 44.12 -17.52
C ASP A 202 15.92 44.42 -16.96
N PRO A 203 17.00 43.96 -17.62
CA PRO A 203 18.35 44.18 -17.14
C PRO A 203 18.77 45.65 -17.13
N GLU A 204 18.04 46.54 -17.82
CA GLU A 204 18.35 47.98 -17.83
C GLU A 204 17.66 48.74 -16.68
N ASN A 205 16.69 48.11 -16.00
CA ASN A 205 15.96 48.73 -14.89
C ASN A 205 16.64 48.45 -13.54
N PHE A 206 17.85 48.97 -13.36
CA PHE A 206 18.65 48.76 -12.14
C PHE A 206 17.96 49.28 -10.87
N GLU A 207 17.10 50.30 -10.98
CA GLU A 207 16.34 50.87 -9.84
C GLU A 207 15.39 49.86 -9.18
N ALA A 208 14.99 48.81 -9.92
CA ALA A 208 14.15 47.75 -9.41
C ALA A 208 14.93 46.63 -8.69
N GLU A 209 16.27 46.64 -8.73
CA GLU A 209 17.08 45.62 -8.09
C GLU A 209 17.00 45.69 -6.57
N VAL A 210 16.85 44.51 -5.97
CA VAL A 210 16.94 44.33 -4.53
C VAL A 210 18.08 43.38 -4.21
N LEU A 211 18.97 43.81 -3.32
CA LEU A 211 20.08 43.02 -2.80
C LEU A 211 19.64 42.16 -1.61
N TYR A 212 19.83 40.86 -1.76
CA TYR A 212 19.60 39.86 -0.72
C TYR A 212 20.92 39.28 -0.24
N TYR A 213 20.97 38.90 1.04
CA TYR A 213 22.01 38.04 1.62
C TYR A 213 21.36 36.83 2.31
N LYS A 214 21.74 35.62 1.89
CA LYS A 214 21.19 34.35 2.38
C LYS A 214 19.65 34.30 2.29
N GLY A 215 19.10 34.92 1.24
CA GLY A 215 17.66 35.02 1.00
C GLY A 215 16.94 36.12 1.77
N PHE A 216 17.61 36.92 2.60
CA PHE A 216 17.02 38.05 3.32
C PHE A 216 17.42 39.37 2.67
N ILE A 217 16.53 40.35 2.62
CA ILE A 217 16.87 41.71 2.19
C ILE A 217 18.01 42.25 3.07
N VAL A 218 19.09 42.74 2.47
CA VAL A 218 20.20 43.38 3.19
C VAL A 218 19.67 44.61 3.92
N LYS A 219 20.06 44.80 5.19
CA LYS A 219 19.64 45.94 6.02
C LYS A 219 20.78 46.91 6.24
N GLY A 220 20.46 48.20 6.31
CA GLY A 220 21.44 49.28 6.44
C GLY A 220 22.13 49.61 5.11
N GLU A 221 23.21 50.38 5.21
CA GLU A 221 24.04 50.78 4.08
C GLU A 221 25.09 49.72 3.76
N PHE A 222 25.15 49.27 2.51
CA PHE A 222 26.03 48.20 2.06
C PHE A 222 26.53 48.47 0.64
N VAL A 223 27.83 48.27 0.40
CA VAL A 223 28.42 48.40 -0.94
C VAL A 223 28.60 47.01 -1.54
N TYR A 224 27.97 46.77 -2.68
CA TYR A 224 28.07 45.52 -3.44
C TYR A 224 28.38 45.83 -4.90
N GLU A 225 29.44 45.21 -5.43
CA GLU A 225 29.90 45.41 -6.83
C GLU A 225 30.08 46.89 -7.25
N GLY A 226 30.44 47.75 -6.29
CA GLY A 226 30.67 49.18 -6.54
C GLY A 226 29.41 50.05 -6.48
N MET A 227 28.24 49.45 -6.26
CA MET A 227 26.98 50.16 -6.03
C MET A 227 26.63 50.19 -4.53
N THR A 228 26.04 51.29 -4.09
CA THR A 228 25.55 51.45 -2.72
C THR A 228 24.10 51.01 -2.63
N TYR A 229 23.79 50.16 -1.66
CA TYR A 229 22.44 49.72 -1.35
C TYR A 229 22.05 50.18 0.06
N ILE A 230 20.83 50.70 0.22
CA ILE A 230 20.24 51.03 1.52
C ILE A 230 18.96 50.20 1.69
N ASP A 231 18.94 49.38 2.74
CA ASP A 231 17.85 48.43 3.00
C ASP A 231 17.51 47.56 1.78
N GLY A 232 18.56 47.17 1.07
CA GLY A 232 18.52 46.31 -0.11
C GLY A 232 18.22 47.03 -1.42
N LYS A 233 17.84 48.30 -1.42
CA LYS A 233 17.56 49.07 -2.64
C LYS A 233 18.79 49.81 -3.11
N ILE A 234 19.05 49.80 -4.41
CA ILE A 234 20.16 50.56 -5.01
C ILE A 234 19.96 52.06 -4.76
N VAL A 235 21.07 52.76 -4.50
CA VAL A 235 21.15 54.22 -4.42
C VAL A 235 22.03 54.68 -5.56
N LEU A 236 21.42 55.32 -6.54
CA LEU A 236 22.15 55.92 -7.66
C LEU A 236 22.84 57.22 -7.19
N PRO A 237 24.08 57.47 -7.63
CA PRO A 237 24.81 58.71 -7.33
C PRO A 237 24.19 59.95 -7.98
#